data_AF-A0A964AUP3-F1
#
_entry.id   AF-A0A964AUP3-F1
#
_cell.length_a   1.000
_cell.length_b   1.000
_cell.length_c   1.000
_cell.angle_alpha   90.00
_cell.angle_beta   90.00
_cell.angle_gamma   90.00
#
_symmetry.space_group_name_H-M   'P 1'
#
loop_
_entity.id
_entity.type
_entity.pdbx_description
1 polymer ?
#
loop_
_entity_poly.entity_id
_entity_poly.type
_entity_poly.pdbx_seq_one_letter_code
_entity_poly.pdbx_strand_id
1 'polypeptide(L)'
;MWWLLACSTSSPSQDIALSEQALRQREADPRGAAATCAQINDPQLHTECTWAVVEALAPVDGEAAAALCDGLQGRGQGECYFRLAELRGDASWCAKAAPNEDDCRLHVFSQGMGGWLPRGAAPGAVEPLAAAPIQAAGLSVDDPRPWSALYRFVLGGQRPLDRSTCADAPTPLQQEACAQTALALFDDRLNHLRDRGEALCEGELPPAARYAPDPALDARLAERRAADLCDPSARRSPPPPGGLPGAGPPGGPPP
;
A
#
# COMPACT_ATOMS: atom_id res chain seq x y z
N MET A 1 41.30 -35.14 21.61
CA MET A 1 40.90 -34.06 20.69
C MET A 1 39.64 -33.42 21.24
N TRP A 2 39.79 -32.32 21.97
CA TRP A 2 38.66 -31.57 22.55
C TRP A 2 38.28 -30.47 21.57
N TRP A 3 37.11 -30.60 20.94
CA TRP A 3 36.50 -29.51 20.20
C TRP A 3 35.91 -28.53 21.23
N LEU A 4 36.61 -27.42 21.47
CA LEU A 4 36.05 -26.27 22.17
C LEU A 4 35.02 -25.63 21.23
N LEU A 5 33.75 -26.03 21.40
CA LEU A 5 32.60 -25.33 20.85
C LEU A 5 32.49 -23.96 21.56
N ALA A 6 33.23 -22.98 21.05
CA ALA A 6 33.00 -21.59 21.42
C ALA A 6 31.67 -21.16 20.78
N CYS A 7 30.59 -21.20 21.57
CA CYS A 7 29.36 -20.51 21.23
C CYS A 7 29.66 -19.01 21.25
N SER A 8 29.99 -18.43 20.09
CA SER A 8 30.02 -16.98 19.91
C SER A 8 28.58 -16.48 19.93
N THR A 9 28.00 -16.33 21.11
CA THR A 9 26.74 -15.61 21.28
C THR A 9 27.07 -14.12 21.18
N SER A 10 26.72 -13.45 20.08
CA SER A 10 26.72 -11.99 20.11
C SER A 10 25.78 -11.53 21.22
N SER A 11 26.12 -10.42 21.88
CA SER A 11 25.20 -9.80 22.83
C SER A 11 24.13 -9.00 22.08
N PRO A 12 22.91 -8.87 22.60
CA PRO A 12 21.89 -8.00 22.01
C PRO A 12 22.37 -6.56 21.74
N SER A 13 23.24 -6.04 22.62
CA SER A 13 23.85 -4.71 22.43
C SER A 13 24.77 -4.63 21.21
N GLN A 14 25.46 -5.72 20.86
CA GLN A 14 26.32 -5.78 19.68
C GLN A 14 25.46 -5.77 18.40
N ASP A 15 24.39 -6.54 18.37
CA ASP A 15 23.46 -6.63 17.24
C ASP A 15 22.77 -5.28 16.96
N ILE A 16 22.37 -4.55 18.01
CA ILE A 16 21.86 -3.18 17.88
C ILE A 16 22.92 -2.25 17.27
N ALA A 17 24.16 -2.30 17.77
CA ALA A 17 25.24 -1.45 17.25
C ALA A 17 25.55 -1.75 15.76
N LEU A 18 25.52 -3.03 15.37
CA LEU A 18 25.67 -3.46 13.99
C LEU A 18 24.52 -2.96 13.11
N SER A 19 23.27 -3.09 13.57
CA SER A 19 22.10 -2.58 12.85
C SER A 19 22.19 -1.07 12.62
N GLU A 20 22.48 -0.29 13.65
CA GLU A 20 22.68 1.17 13.52
C GLU A 20 23.83 1.53 12.58
N GLN A 21 24.94 0.78 12.62
CA GLN A 21 26.06 0.97 11.71
C GLN A 21 25.63 0.74 10.26
N ALA A 22 24.95 -0.38 9.97
CA ALA A 22 24.45 -0.70 8.64
C ALA A 22 23.49 0.38 8.13
N LEU A 23 22.56 0.85 8.97
CA LEU A 23 21.61 1.90 8.61
C LEU A 23 22.29 3.23 8.28
N ARG A 24 23.39 3.58 8.95
CA ARG A 24 24.20 4.76 8.60
C ARG A 24 24.96 4.59 7.28
N GLN A 25 25.32 3.36 6.91
CA GLN A 25 26.08 3.05 5.69
C GLN A 25 25.18 2.91 4.45
N ARG A 26 23.92 2.49 4.62
CA ARG A 26 23.06 1.98 3.53
C ARG A 26 22.94 2.90 2.31
N GLU A 27 22.96 4.23 2.50
CA GLU A 27 22.79 5.17 1.40
C GLU A 27 24.09 5.38 0.61
N ALA A 28 25.24 5.37 1.29
CA ALA A 28 26.55 5.59 0.69
C ALA A 28 27.17 4.30 0.15
N ASP A 29 26.94 3.18 0.83
CA ASP A 29 27.44 1.85 0.47
C ASP A 29 26.43 0.76 0.90
N PRO A 30 25.37 0.52 0.09
CA PRO A 30 24.38 -0.50 0.40
C PRO A 30 24.97 -1.91 0.47
N ARG A 31 26.02 -2.22 -0.32
CA ARG A 31 26.65 -3.54 -0.32
C ARG A 31 27.48 -3.77 0.94
N GLY A 32 28.21 -2.75 1.40
CA GLY A 32 28.88 -2.77 2.69
C GLY A 32 27.90 -2.86 3.86
N ALA A 33 26.77 -2.14 3.80
CA ALA A 33 25.71 -2.23 4.79
C ALA A 33 25.11 -3.65 4.85
N ALA A 34 24.91 -4.32 3.70
CA ALA A 34 24.45 -5.70 3.66
C ALA A 34 25.40 -6.66 4.40
N ALA A 35 26.71 -6.52 4.19
CA ALA A 35 27.72 -7.32 4.89
C ALA A 35 27.73 -7.05 6.40
N THR A 36 27.37 -5.84 6.84
CA THR A 36 27.18 -5.51 8.25
C THR A 36 25.91 -6.15 8.81
N CYS A 37 24.78 -6.11 8.09
CA CYS A 37 23.53 -6.77 8.50
C CYS A 37 23.71 -8.28 8.70
N ALA A 38 24.48 -8.95 7.83
CA ALA A 38 24.72 -10.39 7.91
C ALA A 38 25.47 -10.84 9.19
N GLN A 39 26.02 -9.92 9.98
CA GLN A 39 26.69 -10.19 11.25
C GLN A 39 25.75 -10.15 12.46
N ILE A 40 24.50 -9.73 12.27
CA ILE A 40 23.47 -9.64 13.32
C ILE A 40 22.90 -11.05 13.59
N ASN A 41 22.94 -11.51 14.84
CA ASN A 41 22.41 -12.83 15.19
C ASN A 41 20.93 -12.80 15.59
N ASP A 42 20.44 -11.68 16.13
CA ASP A 42 19.03 -11.49 16.42
C ASP A 42 18.21 -11.53 15.11
N PRO A 43 17.30 -12.51 14.93
CA PRO A 43 16.61 -12.70 13.65
C PRO A 43 15.71 -11.53 13.26
N GLN A 44 15.13 -10.83 14.24
CA GLN A 44 14.25 -9.70 13.97
C GLN A 44 15.08 -8.49 13.50
N LEU A 45 16.12 -8.13 14.24
CA LEU A 45 17.03 -7.04 13.85
C LEU A 45 17.72 -7.33 12.52
N HIS A 46 18.12 -8.59 12.26
CA HIS A 46 18.70 -8.98 10.98
C HIS A 46 17.71 -8.78 9.83
N THR A 47 16.44 -9.17 10.01
CA THR A 47 15.37 -8.99 9.01
C THR A 47 15.12 -7.50 8.74
N GLU A 48 14.95 -6.70 9.79
CA GLU A 48 14.70 -5.25 9.68
C GLU A 48 15.89 -4.52 9.01
N CYS A 49 17.13 -4.86 9.40
CA CYS A 49 18.35 -4.35 8.77
C CYS A 49 18.40 -4.71 7.28
N THR A 50 18.11 -5.97 6.94
CA THR A 50 18.12 -6.45 5.55
C THR A 50 17.09 -5.72 4.70
N TRP A 51 15.86 -5.53 5.19
CA TRP A 51 14.84 -4.76 4.47
C TRP A 51 15.27 -3.32 4.19
N ALA A 52 15.86 -2.65 5.19
CA ALA A 52 16.35 -1.29 5.05
C ALA A 52 17.48 -1.17 4.00
N VAL A 53 18.31 -2.20 3.85
CA VAL A 53 19.36 -2.25 2.82
C VAL A 53 18.76 -2.57 1.44
N VAL A 54 17.81 -3.50 1.36
CA VAL A 54 17.06 -3.81 0.12
C VAL A 54 16.38 -2.56 -0.43
N GLU A 55 15.81 -1.71 0.42
CA GLU A 55 15.23 -0.43 0.02
C GLU A 55 16.22 0.50 -0.69
N ALA A 56 17.47 0.56 -0.20
CA ALA A 56 18.52 1.38 -0.81
C ALA A 56 19.10 0.72 -2.08
N LEU A 57 19.16 -0.61 -2.12
CA LEU A 57 19.81 -1.36 -3.19
C LEU A 57 18.88 -1.62 -4.39
N ALA A 58 17.57 -1.80 -4.17
CA ALA A 58 16.61 -2.13 -5.22
C ALA A 58 16.61 -1.15 -6.42
N PRO A 59 16.64 0.18 -6.23
CA PRO A 59 16.65 1.11 -7.37
C PRO A 59 17.89 0.95 -8.26
N VAL A 60 19.03 0.54 -7.70
CA VAL A 60 20.33 0.48 -8.40
C VAL A 60 20.72 -0.92 -8.87
N ASP A 61 20.35 -1.97 -8.14
CA ASP A 61 20.77 -3.36 -8.38
C ASP A 61 19.73 -4.35 -7.79
N GLY A 62 18.67 -4.61 -8.58
CA GLY A 62 17.55 -5.45 -8.16
C GLY A 62 17.93 -6.91 -7.88
N GLU A 63 18.89 -7.46 -8.63
CA GLU A 63 19.37 -8.84 -8.43
C GLU A 63 20.15 -8.98 -7.13
N ALA A 64 21.02 -8.02 -6.81
CA ALA A 64 21.71 -8.02 -5.52
C ALA A 64 20.74 -7.86 -4.35
N ALA A 65 19.70 -7.02 -4.52
CA ALA A 65 18.63 -6.91 -3.53
C ALA A 65 17.82 -8.22 -3.38
N ALA A 66 17.50 -8.90 -4.48
CA ALA A 66 16.84 -10.21 -4.47
C ALA A 66 17.68 -11.26 -3.73
N ALA A 67 18.99 -11.28 -3.94
CA ALA A 67 19.90 -12.19 -3.24
C ALA A 67 19.88 -11.98 -1.71
N LEU A 68 19.67 -10.75 -1.24
CA LEU A 68 19.46 -10.48 0.19
C LEU A 68 18.13 -11.06 0.68
N CYS A 69 17.05 -10.90 -0.09
CA CYS A 69 15.76 -11.52 0.24
C CYS A 69 15.82 -13.05 0.26
N ASP A 70 16.61 -13.68 -0.63
CA ASP A 70 16.84 -15.13 -0.62
C ASP A 70 17.52 -15.62 0.68
N GLY A 71 18.25 -14.74 1.39
CA GLY A 71 18.87 -15.04 2.69
C GLY A 71 17.91 -15.02 3.88
N LEU A 72 16.70 -14.48 3.71
CA LEU A 72 15.65 -14.47 4.74
C LEU A 72 14.81 -15.76 4.68
N GLN A 73 14.02 -16.01 5.73
CA GLN A 73 13.17 -17.19 5.82
C GLN A 73 11.72 -16.83 6.18
N GLY A 74 10.79 -17.72 5.79
CA GLY A 74 9.37 -17.61 6.13
C GLY A 74 8.76 -16.30 5.69
N ARG A 75 7.98 -15.66 6.57
CA ARG A 75 7.31 -14.38 6.28
C ARG A 75 8.29 -13.24 5.95
N GLY A 76 9.48 -13.24 6.56
CA GLY A 76 10.50 -12.21 6.33
C GLY A 76 10.95 -12.14 4.87
N GLN A 77 11.09 -13.30 4.24
CA GLN A 77 11.43 -13.44 2.81
C GLN A 77 10.30 -12.93 1.91
N GLY A 78 9.05 -13.35 2.18
CA GLY A 78 7.90 -12.94 1.37
C GLY A 78 7.68 -11.42 1.37
N GLU A 79 7.73 -10.79 2.55
CA GLU A 79 7.64 -9.32 2.70
C GLU A 79 8.82 -8.59 2.04
N CYS A 80 10.04 -9.16 2.09
CA CYS A 80 11.21 -8.61 1.39
C CYS A 80 10.99 -8.57 -0.13
N TYR A 81 10.52 -9.67 -0.72
CA TYR A 81 10.22 -9.75 -2.14
C TYR A 81 9.05 -8.86 -2.55
N PHE A 82 8.04 -8.72 -1.69
CA PHE A 82 6.95 -7.76 -1.88
C PHE A 82 7.51 -6.33 -2.03
N ARG A 83 8.33 -5.88 -1.06
CA ARG A 83 8.94 -4.54 -1.12
C ARG A 83 9.85 -4.36 -2.32
N LEU A 84 10.65 -5.37 -2.66
CA LEU A 84 11.51 -5.34 -3.84
C LEU A 84 10.68 -5.13 -5.11
N ALA A 85 9.59 -5.88 -5.28
CA ALA A 85 8.68 -5.74 -6.42
C ALA A 85 8.10 -4.32 -6.51
N GLU A 86 7.62 -3.76 -5.40
CA GLU A 86 7.08 -2.40 -5.32
C GLU A 86 8.13 -1.34 -5.70
N LEU A 87 9.30 -1.36 -5.07
CA LEU A 87 10.37 -0.39 -5.32
C LEU A 87 10.87 -0.40 -6.76
N ARG A 88 10.81 -1.56 -7.41
CA ARG A 88 11.20 -1.75 -8.81
C ARG A 88 10.06 -1.49 -9.80
N GLY A 89 8.81 -1.51 -9.34
CA GLY A 89 7.65 -1.59 -10.22
C GLY A 89 7.64 -2.85 -11.10
N ASP A 90 8.17 -3.97 -10.60
CA ASP A 90 8.38 -5.20 -11.38
C ASP A 90 7.67 -6.40 -10.71
N ALA A 91 6.54 -6.79 -11.30
CA ALA A 91 5.69 -7.86 -10.79
C ALA A 91 6.29 -9.26 -10.92
N SER A 92 7.39 -9.43 -11.68
CA SER A 92 8.05 -10.74 -11.82
C SER A 92 8.60 -11.25 -10.48
N TRP A 93 8.95 -10.34 -9.56
CA TRP A 93 9.40 -10.67 -8.20
C TRP A 93 8.29 -11.16 -7.29
N CYS A 94 7.02 -10.86 -7.60
CA CYS A 94 5.88 -11.21 -6.74
C CYS A 94 5.66 -12.72 -6.60
N ALA A 95 6.16 -13.55 -7.52
CA ALA A 95 6.12 -15.01 -7.39
C ALA A 95 6.90 -15.55 -6.18
N LYS A 96 7.81 -14.74 -5.60
CA LYS A 96 8.55 -15.07 -4.38
C LYS A 96 7.98 -14.41 -3.12
N ALA A 97 6.87 -13.65 -3.24
CA ALA A 97 6.26 -12.90 -2.14
C ALA A 97 5.24 -13.72 -1.32
N ALA A 98 5.30 -15.05 -1.35
CA ALA A 98 4.32 -15.92 -0.70
C ALA A 98 4.18 -15.59 0.81
N PRO A 99 2.93 -15.59 1.36
CA PRO A 99 1.68 -15.95 0.69
C PRO A 99 1.00 -14.78 -0.06
N ASN A 100 1.64 -13.61 -0.15
CA ASN A 100 1.04 -12.35 -0.61
C ASN A 100 1.28 -12.08 -2.11
N GLU A 101 1.39 -13.12 -2.94
CA GLU A 101 1.77 -12.97 -4.36
C GLU A 101 0.77 -12.11 -5.15
N ASP A 102 -0.53 -12.35 -4.94
CA ASP A 102 -1.60 -11.60 -5.59
C ASP A 102 -1.65 -10.13 -5.11
N ASP A 103 -1.52 -9.91 -3.81
CA ASP A 103 -1.52 -8.56 -3.23
C ASP A 103 -0.30 -7.77 -3.70
N CYS A 104 0.86 -8.43 -3.84
CA CYS A 104 2.08 -7.85 -4.41
C CYS A 104 1.84 -7.36 -5.85
N ARG A 105 1.25 -8.22 -6.71
CA ARG A 105 0.94 -7.85 -8.10
C ARG A 105 -0.04 -6.67 -8.15
N LEU A 106 -1.05 -6.67 -7.29
CA LEU A 106 -2.03 -5.59 -7.21
C LEU A 106 -1.40 -4.27 -6.76
N HIS A 107 -0.47 -4.32 -5.81
CA HIS A 107 0.29 -3.15 -5.35
C HIS A 107 1.19 -2.59 -6.45
N VAL A 108 2.00 -3.43 -7.11
CA VAL A 108 2.86 -3.02 -8.23
C VAL A 108 2.02 -2.38 -9.34
N PHE A 109 0.89 -3.00 -9.71
CA PHE A 109 -0.04 -2.45 -10.68
C PHE A 109 -0.57 -1.07 -10.26
N SER A 110 -1.03 -0.93 -9.01
CA SER A 110 -1.62 0.30 -8.48
C SER A 110 -0.62 1.45 -8.42
N GLN A 111 0.63 1.18 -8.01
CA GLN A 111 1.69 2.19 -7.96
C GLN A 111 2.07 2.69 -9.36
N GLY A 112 2.05 1.81 -10.36
CA GLY A 112 2.36 2.16 -11.74
C GLY A 112 1.34 3.07 -12.43
N MET A 113 0.09 3.12 -11.94
CA MET A 113 -1.02 3.85 -12.59
C MET A 113 -0.70 5.32 -12.88
N GLY A 114 -0.02 6.00 -11.95
CA GLY A 114 0.32 7.42 -12.12
C GLY A 114 1.23 7.72 -13.32
N GLY A 115 1.96 6.71 -13.82
CA GLY A 115 2.87 6.86 -14.95
C GLY A 115 2.20 6.76 -16.33
N TRP A 116 1.03 6.13 -16.43
CA TRP A 116 0.38 5.85 -17.72
C TRP A 116 -1.09 6.28 -17.79
N LEU A 117 -1.75 6.52 -16.65
CA LEU A 117 -3.15 6.94 -16.63
C LEU A 117 -3.26 8.47 -16.82
N PRO A 118 -4.04 8.95 -17.80
CA PRO A 118 -4.25 10.38 -17.99
C PRO A 118 -4.88 11.03 -16.76
N ARG A 119 -4.43 12.26 -16.42
CA ARG A 119 -5.07 13.06 -15.37
C ARG A 119 -6.52 13.37 -15.76
N GLY A 120 -7.43 13.19 -14.80
CA GLY A 120 -8.86 13.43 -15.03
C GLY A 120 -9.53 12.38 -15.92
N ALA A 121 -8.90 11.23 -16.14
CA ALA A 121 -9.57 10.11 -16.81
C ALA A 121 -10.82 9.67 -16.03
N ALA A 122 -11.78 9.07 -16.73
CA ALA A 122 -13.08 8.67 -16.21
C ALA A 122 -13.37 7.20 -16.60
N PRO A 123 -14.32 6.53 -15.91
CA PRO A 123 -14.80 5.22 -16.36
C PRO A 123 -15.24 5.25 -17.83
N GLY A 124 -15.07 4.14 -18.54
CA GLY A 124 -15.27 4.04 -19.99
C GLY A 124 -14.07 4.45 -20.84
N ALA A 125 -13.24 5.39 -20.37
CA ALA A 125 -12.05 5.84 -21.08
C ALA A 125 -10.75 5.12 -20.65
N VAL A 126 -10.74 4.53 -19.44
CA VAL A 126 -9.51 3.97 -18.82
C VAL A 126 -9.31 2.50 -19.08
N GLU A 127 -10.38 1.76 -19.35
CA GLU A 127 -10.39 0.30 -19.46
C GLU A 127 -9.61 -0.20 -20.67
N PRO A 128 -9.70 0.43 -21.87
CA PRO A 128 -8.84 0.05 -22.99
C PRO A 128 -7.35 0.26 -22.71
N LEU A 129 -7.00 1.21 -21.83
CA LEU A 129 -5.62 1.51 -21.45
C LEU A 129 -5.09 0.53 -20.38
N ALA A 130 -5.97 -0.01 -19.55
CA ALA A 130 -5.61 -0.81 -18.39
C ALA A 130 -5.38 -2.29 -18.69
N ALA A 131 -5.94 -2.84 -19.77
CA ALA A 131 -5.87 -4.28 -20.06
C ALA A 131 -4.42 -4.81 -20.17
N ALA A 132 -3.56 -4.11 -20.91
CA ALA A 132 -2.15 -4.50 -21.05
C ALA A 132 -1.36 -4.34 -19.73
N PRO A 133 -1.45 -3.23 -18.98
CA PRO A 133 -0.86 -3.12 -17.63
C PRO A 133 -1.33 -4.19 -16.63
N ILE A 134 -2.63 -4.56 -16.63
CA ILE A 134 -3.16 -5.63 -15.77
C ILE A 134 -2.47 -6.95 -16.09
N GLN A 135 -2.40 -7.31 -17.38
CA GLN A 135 -1.74 -8.55 -17.81
C GLN A 135 -0.22 -8.52 -17.55
N ALA A 136 0.43 -7.37 -17.76
CA ALA A 136 1.86 -7.20 -17.49
C ALA A 136 2.20 -7.36 -15.99
N ALA A 137 1.28 -6.99 -15.11
CA ALA A 137 1.40 -7.24 -13.67
C ALA A 137 1.12 -8.71 -13.27
N GLY A 138 0.77 -9.58 -14.23
CA GLY A 138 0.38 -10.97 -13.96
C GLY A 138 -1.01 -11.12 -13.34
N LEU A 139 -1.89 -10.12 -13.53
CA LEU A 139 -3.28 -10.14 -13.06
C LEU A 139 -4.23 -10.51 -14.20
N SER A 140 -5.42 -11.01 -13.84
CA SER A 140 -6.47 -11.33 -14.81
C SER A 140 -7.37 -10.12 -15.07
N VAL A 141 -7.77 -9.92 -16.32
CA VAL A 141 -8.81 -8.93 -16.70
C VAL A 141 -10.22 -9.38 -16.32
N ASP A 142 -10.41 -10.66 -16.01
CA ASP A 142 -11.68 -11.19 -15.51
C ASP A 142 -11.78 -11.14 -13.97
N ASP A 143 -10.71 -10.70 -13.29
CA ASP A 143 -10.69 -10.48 -11.85
C ASP A 143 -11.17 -9.05 -11.54
N PRO A 144 -12.18 -8.87 -10.65
CA PRO A 144 -12.65 -7.53 -10.28
C PRO A 144 -11.61 -6.70 -9.50
N ARG A 145 -10.63 -7.32 -8.82
CA ARG A 145 -9.65 -6.63 -7.97
C ARG A 145 -8.83 -5.55 -8.69
N PRO A 146 -8.15 -5.81 -9.82
CA PRO A 146 -7.46 -4.77 -10.58
C PRO A 146 -8.38 -3.64 -11.06
N TRP A 147 -9.62 -3.96 -11.43
CA TRP A 147 -10.60 -2.94 -11.81
C TRP A 147 -10.97 -2.04 -10.63
N SER A 148 -11.23 -2.61 -9.45
CA SER A 148 -11.49 -1.84 -8.24
C SER A 148 -10.32 -0.92 -7.87
N ALA A 149 -9.07 -1.40 -8.00
CA ALA A 149 -7.88 -0.55 -7.79
C ALA A 149 -7.83 0.62 -8.80
N LEU A 150 -8.08 0.36 -10.09
CA LEU A 150 -8.16 1.38 -11.13
C LEU A 150 -9.24 2.42 -10.84
N TYR A 151 -10.46 1.98 -10.50
CA TYR A 151 -11.56 2.87 -10.19
C TYR A 151 -11.33 3.67 -8.91
N ARG A 152 -10.58 3.12 -7.94
CA ARG A 152 -10.20 3.87 -6.74
C ARG A 152 -9.34 5.07 -7.10
N PHE A 153 -8.42 4.91 -8.06
CA PHE A 153 -7.60 5.99 -8.59
C PHE A 153 -8.43 7.02 -9.35
N VAL A 154 -9.27 6.57 -10.28
CA VAL A 154 -10.11 7.42 -11.14
C VAL A 154 -11.16 8.21 -10.35
N LEU A 155 -11.93 7.54 -9.50
CA LEU A 155 -13.00 8.15 -8.71
C LEU A 155 -12.47 8.89 -7.48
N GLY A 156 -11.26 8.53 -7.01
CA GLY A 156 -10.64 9.10 -5.80
C GLY A 156 -10.48 10.62 -5.87
N GLY A 157 -10.23 11.18 -7.06
CA GLY A 157 -10.12 12.62 -7.29
C GLY A 157 -11.44 13.36 -7.44
N GLN A 158 -12.56 12.66 -7.66
CA GLN A 158 -13.84 13.31 -7.97
C GLN A 158 -14.44 14.01 -6.74
N ARG A 159 -14.80 15.28 -6.88
CA ARG A 159 -15.53 16.09 -5.90
C ARG A 159 -16.55 16.95 -6.65
N PRO A 160 -17.85 16.61 -6.66
CA PRO A 160 -18.50 15.49 -5.96
C PRO A 160 -18.10 14.10 -6.52
N LEU A 161 -18.25 13.04 -5.72
CA LEU A 161 -18.18 11.66 -6.23
C LEU A 161 -19.39 11.36 -7.12
N ASP A 162 -19.19 10.86 -8.33
CA ASP A 162 -20.28 10.57 -9.27
C ASP A 162 -20.26 9.11 -9.74
N ARG A 163 -21.09 8.28 -9.09
CA ARG A 163 -21.23 6.85 -9.39
C ARG A 163 -22.00 6.59 -10.69
N SER A 164 -22.73 7.58 -11.23
CA SER A 164 -23.46 7.40 -12.51
C SER A 164 -22.51 7.17 -13.69
N THR A 165 -21.29 7.72 -13.61
CA THR A 165 -20.22 7.51 -14.60
C THR A 165 -19.80 6.04 -14.72
N CYS A 166 -20.07 5.19 -13.72
CA CYS A 166 -19.76 3.76 -13.80
C CYS A 166 -20.54 3.02 -14.89
N ALA A 167 -21.66 3.57 -15.37
CA ALA A 167 -22.41 2.99 -16.49
C ALA A 167 -21.62 3.03 -17.81
N ASP A 168 -20.62 3.91 -17.92
CA ASP A 168 -19.78 4.05 -19.12
C ASP A 168 -18.71 2.95 -19.21
N ALA A 169 -18.48 2.18 -18.14
CA ALA A 169 -17.56 1.04 -18.16
C ALA A 169 -18.06 -0.04 -19.12
N PRO A 170 -17.17 -0.67 -19.93
CA PRO A 170 -17.61 -1.42 -21.11
C PRO A 170 -18.21 -2.79 -20.84
N THR A 171 -17.98 -3.38 -19.67
CA THR A 171 -18.51 -4.71 -19.31
C THR A 171 -19.27 -4.70 -17.99
N PRO A 172 -20.23 -5.61 -17.77
CA PRO A 172 -20.95 -5.72 -16.50
C PRO A 172 -20.03 -5.93 -15.28
N LEU A 173 -18.95 -6.70 -15.44
CA LEU A 173 -17.94 -6.91 -14.40
C LEU A 173 -17.30 -5.58 -13.97
N GLN A 174 -16.91 -4.77 -14.95
CA GLN A 174 -16.27 -3.48 -14.71
C GLN A 174 -17.25 -2.43 -14.17
N GLN A 175 -18.49 -2.41 -14.67
CA GLN A 175 -19.56 -1.58 -14.13
C GLN A 175 -19.80 -1.87 -12.65
N GLU A 176 -19.89 -3.14 -12.28
CA GLU A 176 -20.06 -3.56 -10.88
C GLU A 176 -18.83 -3.20 -10.04
N ALA A 177 -17.62 -3.49 -10.51
CA ALA A 177 -16.38 -3.13 -9.80
C ALA A 177 -16.27 -1.62 -9.55
N CYS A 178 -16.62 -0.79 -10.55
CA CYS A 178 -16.69 0.67 -10.42
C CYS A 178 -17.73 1.09 -9.38
N ALA A 179 -18.94 0.55 -9.47
CA ALA A 179 -20.06 0.90 -8.61
C ALA A 179 -19.79 0.53 -7.14
N GLN A 180 -19.19 -0.63 -6.88
CA GLN A 180 -18.79 -1.06 -5.54
C GLN A 180 -17.61 -0.24 -5.00
N THR A 181 -16.66 0.10 -5.86
CA THR A 181 -15.53 0.96 -5.48
C THR A 181 -15.98 2.37 -5.10
N ALA A 182 -16.98 2.92 -5.80
CA ALA A 182 -17.57 4.20 -5.44
C ALA A 182 -18.20 4.18 -4.03
N LEU A 183 -18.92 3.11 -3.68
CA LEU A 183 -19.48 2.92 -2.33
C LEU A 183 -18.39 2.85 -1.26
N ALA A 184 -17.34 2.05 -1.49
CA ALA A 184 -16.21 1.94 -0.57
C ALA A 184 -15.47 3.28 -0.41
N LEU A 185 -15.24 4.01 -1.49
CA LEU A 185 -14.64 5.36 -1.45
C LEU A 185 -15.50 6.36 -0.69
N PHE A 186 -16.82 6.27 -0.80
CA PHE A 186 -17.73 7.10 -0.02
C PHE A 186 -17.62 6.81 1.47
N ASP A 187 -17.60 5.53 1.86
CA ASP A 187 -17.37 5.12 3.24
C ASP A 187 -16.04 5.61 3.79
N ASP A 188 -14.96 5.53 3.01
CA ASP A 188 -13.64 6.02 3.40
C ASP A 188 -13.64 7.53 3.65
N ARG A 189 -14.33 8.30 2.81
CA ARG A 189 -14.48 9.76 3.00
C ARG A 189 -15.25 10.07 4.28
N LEU A 190 -16.34 9.35 4.55
CA LEU A 190 -17.12 9.49 5.78
C LEU A 190 -16.30 9.12 7.02
N ASN A 191 -15.57 8.01 6.97
CA ASN A 191 -14.66 7.57 8.03
C ASN A 191 -13.60 8.63 8.32
N HIS A 192 -12.93 9.15 7.29
CA HIS A 192 -11.89 10.17 7.43
C HIS A 192 -12.43 11.45 8.08
N LEU A 193 -13.61 11.92 7.67
CA LEU A 193 -14.24 13.10 8.25
C LEU A 193 -14.71 12.86 9.70
N ARG A 194 -15.29 11.69 9.98
CA ARG A 194 -15.69 11.28 11.34
C ARG A 194 -14.48 11.27 12.28
N ASP A 195 -13.37 10.67 11.84
CA ASP A 195 -12.15 10.56 12.64
C ASP A 195 -11.49 11.93 12.88
N ARG A 196 -11.79 12.94 12.05
CA ARG A 196 -11.43 14.35 12.24
C ARG A 196 -12.42 15.15 13.09
N GLY A 197 -13.50 14.53 13.55
CA GLY A 197 -14.52 15.17 14.39
C GLY A 197 -15.51 16.07 13.63
N GLU A 198 -15.56 15.97 12.30
CA GLU A 198 -16.52 16.71 11.47
C GLU A 198 -17.97 16.31 11.80
N ALA A 199 -18.89 17.25 11.69
CA ALA A 199 -20.31 16.98 11.92
C ALA A 199 -20.94 16.35 10.67
N LEU A 200 -21.29 15.06 10.74
CA LEU A 200 -21.85 14.30 9.61
C LEU A 200 -23.28 13.79 9.87
N CYS A 201 -23.75 13.88 11.11
CA CYS A 201 -25.04 13.33 11.55
C CYS A 201 -26.23 14.03 10.88
N GLU A 202 -26.16 15.35 10.73
CA GLU A 202 -27.25 16.17 10.20
C GLU A 202 -26.74 17.15 9.14
N GLY A 203 -27.66 17.67 8.32
CA GLY A 203 -27.35 18.70 7.33
C GLY A 203 -26.63 18.21 6.08
N GLU A 204 -26.06 19.18 5.36
CA GLU A 204 -25.31 18.95 4.14
C GLU A 204 -23.92 18.39 4.45
N LEU A 205 -23.45 17.44 3.63
CA LEU A 205 -22.10 16.90 3.76
C LEU A 205 -21.03 17.95 3.43
N PRO A 206 -19.88 17.93 4.12
CA PRO A 206 -18.72 18.72 3.73
C PRO A 206 -18.30 18.45 2.27
N PRO A 207 -17.70 19.41 1.56
CA PRO A 207 -17.30 19.25 0.16
C PRO A 207 -16.50 17.97 -0.14
N ALA A 208 -15.67 17.54 0.81
CA ALA A 208 -14.86 16.33 0.68
C ALA A 208 -15.68 15.02 0.61
N ALA A 209 -16.91 14.99 1.13
CA ALA A 209 -17.82 13.85 1.09
C ALA A 209 -19.07 14.08 0.23
N ARG A 210 -19.18 15.22 -0.48
CA ARG A 210 -20.28 15.43 -1.43
C ARG A 210 -20.23 14.38 -2.55
N TYR A 211 -21.42 13.97 -2.97
CA TYR A 211 -21.66 13.06 -4.08
C TYR A 211 -22.78 13.59 -4.98
N ALA A 212 -22.76 13.22 -6.26
CA ALA A 212 -23.85 13.48 -7.20
C ALA A 212 -25.08 12.63 -6.81
N PRO A 213 -26.31 13.04 -7.12
CA PRO A 213 -27.51 12.29 -6.73
C PRO A 213 -27.44 10.81 -7.13
N ASP A 214 -27.40 9.92 -6.14
CA ASP A 214 -27.30 8.47 -6.32
C ASP A 214 -28.05 7.75 -5.17
N PRO A 215 -29.11 6.99 -5.48
CA PRO A 215 -29.92 6.33 -4.44
C PRO A 215 -29.16 5.35 -3.55
N ALA A 216 -28.09 4.72 -4.04
CA ALA A 216 -27.29 3.79 -3.25
C ALA A 216 -26.39 4.54 -2.27
N LEU A 217 -25.81 5.67 -2.68
CA LEU A 217 -25.04 6.55 -1.79
C LEU A 217 -25.96 7.22 -0.75
N ASP A 218 -27.18 7.59 -1.12
CA ASP A 218 -28.20 8.08 -0.18
C ASP A 218 -28.55 7.03 0.88
N ALA A 219 -28.84 5.79 0.44
CA ALA A 219 -29.13 4.69 1.33
C ALA A 219 -27.94 4.38 2.25
N ARG A 220 -26.71 4.40 1.72
CA ARG A 220 -25.50 4.19 2.50
C ARG A 220 -25.28 5.29 3.53
N LEU A 221 -25.49 6.56 3.18
CA LEU A 221 -25.39 7.67 4.13
C LEU A 221 -26.41 7.53 5.27
N ALA A 222 -27.65 7.15 4.96
CA ALA A 222 -28.69 6.92 5.95
C ALA A 222 -28.31 5.79 6.91
N GLU A 223 -27.80 4.66 6.39
CA GLU A 223 -27.28 3.55 7.19
C GLU A 223 -26.15 3.99 8.13
N ARG A 224 -25.15 4.70 7.60
CA ARG A 224 -24.00 5.19 8.37
C ARG A 224 -24.41 6.19 9.45
N ARG A 225 -25.38 7.08 9.17
CA ARG A 225 -25.95 7.98 10.19
C ARG A 225 -26.64 7.22 11.33
N ALA A 226 -27.40 6.19 11.00
CA ALA A 226 -28.05 5.34 12.00
C ALA A 226 -27.07 4.49 12.82
N ALA A 227 -25.95 4.08 12.21
CA ALA A 227 -24.98 3.18 12.82
C ALA A 227 -23.93 3.89 13.68
N ASP A 228 -23.20 4.86 13.12
CA ASP A 228 -21.96 5.36 13.74
C ASP A 228 -21.69 6.85 13.59
N LEU A 229 -22.17 7.52 12.53
CA LEU A 229 -21.83 8.94 12.29
C LEU A 229 -22.51 9.91 13.29
N CYS A 230 -23.59 9.47 13.93
CA CYS A 230 -24.33 10.23 14.94
C CYS A 230 -23.90 9.93 16.38
N ASP A 231 -23.02 8.95 16.60
CA ASP A 231 -22.59 8.57 17.94
C ASP A 231 -21.46 9.51 18.43
N PRO A 232 -21.72 10.36 19.44
CA PRO A 232 -20.68 11.24 19.98
C PRO A 232 -19.53 10.46 20.64
N SER A 233 -19.78 9.23 21.10
CA SER A 233 -18.76 8.35 21.69
C SER A 233 -17.84 7.71 20.63
N ALA A 234 -18.26 7.67 19.37
CA ALA A 234 -17.45 7.21 18.25
C ALA A 234 -16.36 8.22 17.83
N ARG A 235 -16.38 9.44 18.36
CA ARG A 235 -15.32 10.43 18.14
C ARG A 235 -14.07 10.00 18.89
N ARG A 236 -13.07 9.48 18.17
CA ARG A 236 -11.75 9.26 18.76
C ARG A 236 -11.24 10.58 19.32
N SER A 237 -10.75 10.56 20.55
CA SER A 237 -10.05 11.73 21.10
C SER A 237 -8.94 12.10 20.11
N PRO A 238 -8.77 13.39 19.79
CA PRO A 238 -7.69 13.81 18.92
C PRO A 238 -6.37 13.24 19.47
N PRO A 239 -5.46 12.76 18.60
CA PRO A 239 -4.18 12.29 19.06
C PRO A 239 -3.52 13.37 19.92
N PRO A 240 -2.86 13.01 21.03
CA PRO A 240 -2.27 13.99 21.93
C PRO A 240 -1.33 14.93 21.15
N PRO A 241 -1.38 16.25 21.42
CA PRO A 241 -0.49 17.20 20.77
C PRO A 241 0.94 16.92 21.23
N GLY A 242 1.71 16.19 20.44
CA GLY A 242 3.09 15.83 20.80
C GLY A 242 3.60 14.48 20.28
N GLY A 243 2.77 13.66 19.62
CA GLY A 243 3.28 12.56 18.83
C GLY A 243 4.01 13.11 17.61
N LEU A 244 5.35 13.10 17.63
CA LEU A 244 6.15 13.31 16.42
C LEU A 244 5.55 12.45 15.30
N PRO A 245 5.34 12.99 14.09
CA PRO A 245 4.83 12.20 12.99
C PRO A 245 5.79 11.04 12.79
N GLY A 246 5.37 9.84 13.20
CA GLY A 246 6.04 8.62 12.76
C GLY A 246 6.09 8.72 11.25
N ALA A 247 7.29 8.57 10.69
CA ALA A 247 7.52 8.62 9.26
C ALA A 247 6.55 7.64 8.59
N GLY A 248 5.40 8.16 8.16
CA GLY A 248 4.53 7.43 7.28
C GLY A 248 5.32 7.13 6.02
N PRO A 249 5.00 6.03 5.30
CA PRO A 249 5.56 5.83 3.98
C PRO A 249 5.41 7.14 3.19
N PRO A 250 6.44 7.58 2.45
CA PRO A 250 6.39 8.84 1.72
C PRO A 250 5.09 8.85 0.93
N GLY A 251 4.20 9.76 1.31
CA GLY A 251 2.98 9.98 0.56
C GLY A 251 3.41 10.19 -0.88
N GLY A 252 2.94 9.31 -1.78
CA GLY A 252 3.10 9.52 -3.20
C GLY A 252 2.72 10.97 -3.53
N PRO A 253 3.40 11.60 -4.50
CA PRO A 253 3.19 13.00 -4.80
C PRO A 253 1.68 13.28 -4.95
N PRO A 254 1.16 14.37 -4.35
CA PRO A 254 -0.21 14.78 -4.61
C PRO A 254 -0.38 15.03 -6.12
N PRO A 255 -1.58 14.83 -6.69
CA PRO A 255 -1.84 15.01 -8.12
C PRO A 255 -1.46 16.42 -8.63
#